data_AF-A0A8T3M7Y1-F1
#
_entry.id   AF-A0A8T3M7Y1-F1
#
_cell.length_a   1.000
_cell.length_b   1.000
_cell.length_c   1.000
_cell.angle_alpha   90.00
_cell.angle_beta   90.00
_cell.angle_gamma   90.00
#
_symmetry.space_group_name_H-M   'P 1'
#
loop_
_entity.id
_entity.type
_entity.pdbx_description
1 polymer ?
#
loop_
_entity_poly.entity_id
_entity_poly.type
_entity_poly.pdbx_seq_one_letter_code
_entity_poly.pdbx_strand_id
1 'polypeptide(L)' 'IYDKAIVRRQILELRAQIDRGDSGGPFVLRDGTIGGLIFAEARTDPDVGYALSPTAVATRVAPAMGLTDRVATGACLR' A
#
# COMPACT_ATOMS: atom_id res chain seq x y z
N ILE A 1 9.28 19.50 8.16
CA ILE A 1 8.05 18.83 8.70
C ILE A 1 7.28 18.41 7.45
N TYR A 2 6.94 17.12 7.32
CA TYR A 2 6.71 16.39 6.06
C TYR A 2 7.89 16.42 5.09
N ASP A 3 9.10 16.08 5.55
CA ASP A 3 10.29 15.98 4.67
C ASP A 3 11.52 15.39 5.38
N LYS A 4 11.34 14.62 6.46
CA LYS A 4 12.51 14.10 7.21
C LYS A 4 13.17 12.88 6.54
N ALA A 5 12.52 12.28 5.55
CA ALA A 5 13.10 11.24 4.71
C ALA A 5 12.32 11.14 3.40
N ILE A 6 13.03 11.20 2.27
CA ILE A 6 12.45 10.83 0.97
C ILE A 6 12.28 9.32 0.97
N VAL A 7 11.04 8.85 1.06
CA VAL A 7 10.75 7.41 0.93
C VAL A 7 10.52 7.12 -0.54
N ARG A 8 11.52 6.52 -1.18
CA ARG A 8 11.39 6.04 -2.56
C ARG A 8 10.64 4.71 -2.53
N ARG A 9 9.43 4.69 -3.09
CA ARG A 9 8.63 3.47 -3.23
C ARG A 9 8.40 3.21 -4.71
N GLN A 10 8.55 1.95 -5.11
CA GLN A 10 8.01 1.49 -6.39
C GLN A 10 6.50 1.32 -6.20
N ILE A 11 5.73 2.12 -6.93
CA ILE A 11 4.27 2.08 -6.94
C ILE A 11 3.78 1.63 -8.31
N LEU A 12 2.62 1.01 -8.32
CA LEU A 12 1.88 0.65 -9.52
C LEU A 12 0.74 1.64 -9.67
N GLU A 13 0.60 2.21 -10.87
CA GLU A 13 -0.57 2.98 -11.25
C GLU A 13 -1.57 2.04 -11.93
N LEU A 14 -2.83 2.12 -11.51
CA LEU A 14 -3.91 1.25 -11.95
C LEU A 14 -5.01 2.11 -12.53
N ARG A 15 -5.60 1.65 -13.63
CA ARG A 15 -6.87 2.20 -14.10
C ARG A 15 -8.01 1.47 -13.39
N ALA A 16 -8.41 1.99 -12.25
CA ALA A 16 -9.49 1.47 -11.42
C ALA A 16 -10.01 2.59 -10.52
N GLN A 17 -11.32 2.61 -10.30
CA GLN A 17 -11.93 3.38 -9.22
C GLN A 17 -11.56 2.73 -7.88
N ILE A 18 -11.01 3.52 -6.97
CA ILE A 18 -10.62 3.10 -5.61
C ILE A 18 -11.40 3.97 -4.63
N ASP A 19 -12.04 3.36 -3.64
CA ASP A 19 -12.88 4.05 -2.68
C ASP A 19 -12.31 4.02 -1.26
N ARG A 20 -12.84 4.90 -0.40
CA ARG A 20 -12.48 4.90 1.02
C ARG A 20 -12.86 3.57 1.65
N GLY A 21 -11.84 2.86 2.14
CA GLY A 21 -11.99 1.54 2.75
C GLY A 21 -11.17 0.48 2.02
N ASP A 22 -10.82 0.71 0.76
CA ASP A 22 -10.01 -0.22 -0.04
C ASP A 22 -8.54 -0.22 0.38
N SER A 23 -8.07 0.84 1.04
CA SER A 23 -6.68 0.96 1.51
C SER A 23 -6.28 -0.23 2.39
N GLY A 24 -5.21 -0.92 1.99
CA GLY A 24 -4.74 -2.14 2.63
C GLY A 24 -5.34 -3.44 2.08
N GLY A 25 -6.30 -3.35 1.15
CA GLY A 25 -6.81 -4.50 0.41
C GLY A 25 -5.89 -4.92 -0.74
N PRO A 26 -5.83 -6.21 -1.09
CA PRO A 26 -5.14 -6.68 -2.28
C PRO A 26 -5.99 -6.44 -3.52
N PHE A 27 -5.36 -6.12 -4.65
CA PHE A 27 -5.95 -6.48 -5.94
C PHE A 27 -5.40 -7.82 -6.41
N VAL A 28 -6.25 -8.61 -7.03
CA VAL A 28 -5.95 -9.99 -7.46
C VAL A 28 -5.87 -10.08 -8.98
N LEU A 29 -4.88 -10.82 -9.45
CA LEU A 29 -4.71 -11.17 -10.85
C LEU A 29 -5.67 -12.31 -11.23
N ARG A 30 -5.81 -12.55 -12.54
CA ARG A 30 -6.74 -13.56 -13.09
C ARG A 30 -6.45 -14.99 -12.59
N ASP A 31 -5.21 -15.27 -12.22
CA ASP A 31 -4.76 -16.55 -11.67
C ASP A 31 -4.95 -16.66 -10.15
N GLY A 32 -5.55 -15.65 -9.50
CA GLY A 32 -5.77 -15.59 -8.06
C GLY A 32 -4.57 -15.11 -7.25
N THR A 33 -3.45 -14.77 -7.89
CA THR A 33 -2.28 -14.22 -7.19
C THR A 33 -2.49 -12.73 -6.85
N ILE A 34 -1.82 -12.27 -5.79
CA ILE A 34 -1.88 -10.85 -5.40
C ILE A 34 -0.99 -10.04 -6.33
N GLY A 35 -1.59 -9.11 -7.07
CA GLY A 35 -0.86 -8.22 -7.97
C GLY A 35 -0.33 -6.96 -7.28
N GLY A 36 -0.89 -6.59 -6.13
CA GLY A 36 -0.43 -5.46 -5.32
C GLY A 36 -1.37 -5.10 -4.18
N LEU A 37 -0.94 -4.15 -3.35
CA LEU A 37 -1.67 -3.68 -2.16
C LEU A 37 -2.12 -2.23 -2.36
N ILE A 38 -3.43 -1.96 -2.35
CA ILE A 38 -3.97 -0.62 -2.56
C ILE A 38 -3.54 0.32 -1.43
N PHE A 39 -3.10 1.54 -1.77
CA PHE A 39 -2.74 2.53 -0.75
C PHE A 39 -3.26 3.95 -1.00
N ALA A 40 -3.64 4.30 -2.23
CA ALA A 40 -4.16 5.62 -2.55
C ALA A 40 -4.99 5.62 -3.85
N GLU A 41 -5.87 6.61 -3.97
CA GLU A 41 -6.49 7.05 -5.22
C GLU A 41 -5.75 8.29 -5.75
N ALA A 42 -5.87 8.56 -7.05
CA ALA A 42 -5.40 9.82 -7.62
C ALA A 42 -6.36 10.96 -7.27
N ARG A 43 -5.79 12.12 -6.91
CA ARG A 43 -6.59 13.32 -6.60
C ARG A 43 -7.16 14.00 -7.84
N THR A 44 -6.60 13.72 -9.00
CA THR A 44 -6.89 14.40 -10.27
C THR A 44 -7.74 13.57 -11.21
N ASP A 45 -7.79 12.26 -11.01
CA ASP A 45 -8.50 11.32 -11.88
C ASP A 45 -9.14 10.21 -11.02
N PRO A 46 -10.48 10.15 -10.92
CA PRO A 46 -11.17 9.14 -10.13
C PRO A 46 -11.02 7.71 -10.68
N ASP A 47 -10.61 7.56 -11.94
CA ASP A 47 -10.37 6.25 -12.56
C ASP A 47 -8.94 5.75 -12.33
N VAL A 48 -8.11 6.48 -11.57
CA VAL A 48 -6.71 6.13 -11.30
C VAL A 48 -6.51 5.81 -9.82
N GLY A 49 -5.99 4.60 -9.57
CA GLY A 49 -5.61 4.09 -8.26
C GLY A 49 -4.12 3.78 -8.18
N TYR A 50 -3.60 3.66 -6.96
CA TYR A 50 -2.21 3.32 -6.70
C TYR A 50 -2.08 2.14 -5.75
N ALA A 51 -1.16 1.24 -6.09
CA ALA A 51 -0.82 0.07 -5.31
C ALA A 51 0.68 -0.06 -5.04
N LEU A 52 1.03 -0.71 -3.94
CA LEU A 52 2.39 -1.14 -3.63
C LEU A 52 2.68 -2.48 -4.31
N SER A 53 3.93 -2.67 -4.74
CA SER A 53 4.40 -3.97 -5.23
C SER A 53 4.23 -5.06 -4.15
N PRO A 54 3.63 -6.21 -4.49
CA PRO A 54 3.37 -7.27 -3.53
C PRO A 54 4.65 -7.89 -2.98
N THR A 55 5.69 -8.01 -3.81
CA THR A 55 7.00 -8.57 -3.40
C THR A 55 7.76 -7.62 -2.47
N ALA A 56 7.65 -6.31 -2.71
CA ALA A 56 8.25 -5.30 -1.82
C ALA A 56 7.58 -5.29 -0.45
N VAL A 57 6.25 -5.40 -0.40
CA VAL A 57 5.49 -5.56 0.85
C VAL A 57 5.89 -6.84 1.57
N ALA A 58 5.88 -7.98 0.88
CA ALA A 58 6.24 -9.28 1.45
C ALA A 58 7.65 -9.27 2.05
N THR A 59 8.63 -8.72 1.32
CA THR A 59 10.02 -8.61 1.80
C THR A 59 10.11 -7.78 3.07
N ARG A 60 9.33 -6.71 3.18
CA ARG A 60 9.37 -5.81 4.34
C ARG A 60 8.63 -6.37 5.56
N VAL A 61 7.58 -7.16 5.34
CA VAL A 61 6.77 -7.76 6.42
C VAL A 61 7.34 -9.10 6.89
N ALA A 62 8.04 -9.85 6.04
CA ALA A 62 8.56 -11.18 6.36
C ALA A 62 9.35 -11.26 7.69
N PRO A 63 10.25 -10.31 8.04
CA PRO A 63 10.96 -10.34 9.32
C PRO A 63 10.07 -10.15 10.55
N ALA A 64 8.86 -9.60 10.38
CA ALA A 64 7.91 -9.36 11.46
C ALA A 64 6.93 -10.54 11.66
N MET A 65 6.98 -11.56 10.81
CA MET A 65 6.12 -12.73 10.93
C MET A 65 6.40 -13.47 12.24
N GLY A 66 5.37 -13.66 13.06
CA GLY A 66 5.47 -14.33 14.36
C GLY A 66 5.87 -13.41 15.52
N LEU A 67 6.16 -12.12 15.28
CA LEU A 67 6.32 -11.16 16.37
C LEU A 67 4.97 -10.88 17.03
N THR A 68 4.94 -10.94 18.36
CA THR A 68 3.73 -10.73 19.17
C THR A 68 3.78 -9.49 20.04
N ASP A 69 4.96 -8.89 20.18
CA ASP A 69 5.13 -7.69 20.99
C ASP A 69 4.43 -6.49 20.36
N ARG A 70 3.81 -5.68 21.21
CA ARG A 70 3.10 -4.48 20.76
C ARG A 70 4.09 -3.42 20.30
N VAL A 71 3.78 -2.78 19.18
CA VAL A 71 4.54 -1.64 18.65
C VAL A 71 3.66 -0.40 18.58
N ALA A 72 4.27 0.78 18.67
CA ALA A 72 3.55 2.03 18.48
C ALA A 72 3.14 2.21 17.00
N THR A 73 1.94 2.73 16.75
CA THR A 73 1.42 3.02 15.40
C THR A 73 1.94 4.35 14.82
N GLY A 74 2.73 5.09 15.58
CA GLY A 74 3.16 6.46 15.23
C GLY A 74 2.08 7.51 15.49
N ALA A 75 2.36 8.74 15.06
CA ALA A 75 1.44 9.87 15.20
C ALA A 75 0.34 9.86 14.14
N CYS A 76 -0.81 10.49 14.43
CA CYS A 76 -1.86 10.70 13.44
C CYS A 76 -1.33 11.51 12.24
N LEU A 77 -1.71 11.07 11.04
CA LEU A 77 -1.51 11.84 9.82
C LEU A 77 -2.37 13.12 9.91
N ARG A 78 -1.82 14.27 9.50
CA ARG A 78 -2.61 15.50 9.24
C ARG A 78 -2.82 15.65 7.76
#